data_AF-A0A7C6QC31-F1
#
_entry.id   AF-A0A7C6QC31-F1
#
_cell.length_a   1.000
_cell.length_b   1.000
_cell.length_c   1.000
_cell.angle_alpha   90.00
_cell.angle_beta   90.00
_cell.angle_gamma   90.00
#
_symmetry.space_group_name_H-M   'P 1'
#
loop_
_entity.id
_entity.type
_entity.pdbx_description
1 polymer ?
#
loop_
_entity_poly.entity_id
_entity_poly.type
_entity_poly.pdbx_seq_one_letter_code
_entity_poly.pdbx_strand_id
1 'polypeptide(L)' 'RKALLETNMSADDLISPYDGVRFDPVTHDNVLAKSLYLQIQNGEFRVVWPFDLAAVEYIFPFPGWDK' A
#
# COMPACT_ATOMS: atom_id res chain seq x y z
N ARG A 1 2.84 -12.74 -22.10
CA ARG A 1 1.67 -11.83 -21.89
C ARG A 1 0.43 -12.58 -21.39
N LYS A 2 0.09 -13.76 -21.94
CA LYS A 2 -1.03 -14.59 -21.48
C LYS A 2 -1.03 -14.79 -19.95
N ALA A 3 0.07 -15.29 -19.38
CA ALA A 3 0.19 -15.51 -17.93
C ALA A 3 -0.09 -14.26 -17.08
N LEU A 4 0.42 -13.08 -17.48
CA LEU A 4 0.17 -11.83 -16.76
C LEU A 4 -1.32 -11.47 -16.73
N LEU A 5 -1.99 -11.56 -17.88
CA LEU A 5 -3.41 -11.20 -18.00
C LEU A 5 -4.35 -12.25 -17.38
N GLU A 6 -3.87 -13.49 -17.23
CA GLU A 6 -4.60 -14.58 -16.57
C GLU A 6 -4.38 -14.59 -15.04
N THR A 7 -3.38 -13.88 -14.52
CA THR A 7 -3.17 -13.77 -13.08
C THR A 7 -4.37 -13.09 -12.42
N ASN A 8 -5.00 -13.80 -11.50
CA ASN A 8 -6.11 -13.34 -10.68
C ASN A 8 -6.03 -14.01 -9.30
N MET A 9 -5.40 -13.33 -8.33
CA MET A 9 -5.23 -13.82 -6.96
C MET A 9 -6.15 -13.08 -6.00
N SER A 10 -6.70 -13.79 -5.01
CA SER A 10 -7.55 -13.19 -3.98
C SER A 10 -6.71 -12.49 -2.90
N ALA A 11 -7.33 -11.62 -2.11
CA ALA A 11 -6.65 -10.94 -1.00
C ALA A 11 -6.13 -11.92 0.07
N ASP A 12 -6.86 -13.01 0.34
CA ASP A 12 -6.52 -14.00 1.36
C ASP A 12 -5.23 -14.78 1.04
N ASP A 13 -4.80 -14.74 -0.23
CA ASP A 13 -3.56 -15.36 -0.69
C ASP A 13 -2.33 -14.44 -0.53
N LEU A 14 -2.52 -13.22 -0.01
CA LEU A 14 -1.50 -12.17 0.02
C LEU A 14 -1.12 -11.78 1.46
N ILE A 15 0.17 -11.50 1.64
CA ILE A 15 0.68 -10.84 2.86
C ILE A 15 0.48 -9.31 2.81
N SER A 16 0.30 -8.74 1.62
CA SER A 16 0.06 -7.30 1.46
C SER A 16 -1.40 -6.97 1.74
N PRO A 17 -1.73 -5.71 2.06
CA PRO A 17 -3.12 -5.29 2.26
C PRO A 17 -3.89 -5.05 0.95
N TYR A 18 -3.39 -5.59 -0.17
CA TYR A 18 -4.05 -5.43 -1.47
C TYR A 18 -5.35 -6.22 -1.47
N ASP A 19 -6.32 -5.77 -2.27
CA ASP A 19 -7.58 -6.53 -2.44
C ASP A 19 -7.39 -7.74 -3.37
N GLY A 20 -6.19 -7.93 -3.92
CA GLY A 20 -5.81 -9.03 -4.80
C GLY A 20 -4.70 -8.67 -5.76
N VAL A 21 -4.48 -9.54 -6.75
CA VAL A 21 -3.58 -9.27 -7.89
C VAL A 21 -4.34 -9.53 -9.19
N ARG A 22 -4.56 -8.48 -9.97
CA ARG A 22 -5.13 -8.55 -11.32
C ARG A 22 -4.63 -7.40 -12.17
N PHE A 23 -4.21 -7.67 -13.40
CA PHE A 23 -3.56 -6.66 -14.23
C PHE A 23 -4.49 -6.04 -15.27
N ASP A 24 -4.43 -4.72 -15.43
CA ASP A 24 -5.11 -4.01 -16.51
C ASP A 24 -4.55 -4.46 -17.88
N PRO A 25 -5.38 -4.75 -18.89
CA PRO A 25 -4.89 -5.28 -20.18
C PRO A 25 -4.06 -4.28 -21.00
N VAL A 26 -4.23 -2.98 -20.75
CA VAL A 26 -3.59 -1.88 -21.46
C VAL A 26 -2.37 -1.38 -20.69
N THR A 27 -2.53 -0.97 -19.43
CA THR A 27 -1.45 -0.38 -18.63
C THR A 27 -0.57 -1.42 -17.94
N HIS A 28 -1.10 -2.65 -17.76
CA HIS A 28 -0.46 -3.73 -17.00
C HIS A 28 -0.23 -3.42 -15.52
N ASP A 29 -0.93 -2.44 -14.96
CA ASP A 29 -0.91 -2.15 -13.52
C ASP A 29 -1.82 -3.13 -12.75
N ASN A 30 -1.47 -3.43 -11.50
CA ASN A 30 -2.36 -4.19 -10.63
C ASN A 30 -3.53 -3.30 -10.18
N VAL A 31 -4.71 -3.54 -10.73
CA VAL A 31 -5.93 -2.77 -10.43
C VAL A 31 -6.50 -3.01 -9.03
N LEU A 32 -5.97 -4.00 -8.31
CA LEU A 32 -6.35 -4.36 -6.94
C LEU A 32 -5.27 -3.99 -5.91
N ALA A 33 -4.19 -3.34 -6.35
CA ALA A 33 -3.17 -2.83 -5.44
C ALA A 33 -3.70 -1.65 -4.61
N LYS A 34 -3.17 -1.49 -3.40
CA LYS A 34 -3.42 -0.33 -2.53
C LYS A 34 -2.13 0.42 -2.25
N SER A 35 -2.20 1.74 -2.14
CA SER A 35 -1.08 2.54 -1.66
C SER A 35 -1.04 2.55 -0.14
N LEU A 36 0.16 2.41 0.42
CA LEU A 36 0.42 2.67 1.83
C LEU A 36 1.34 3.87 1.94
N TYR A 37 0.96 4.86 2.76
CA TYR A 37 1.85 5.97 3.09
C TYR A 37 2.37 5.83 4.50
N LEU A 38 3.66 6.15 4.62
CA LEU A 38 4.39 6.03 5.87
C LEU A 38 4.89 7.39 6.33
N GLN A 39 4.90 7.59 7.64
CA GLN A 39 5.64 8.66 8.29
C GLN A 39 6.70 8.06 9.21
N ILE A 40 7.83 8.75 9.32
CA ILE A 40 8.81 8.45 10.36
C ILE A 40 8.32 9.12 11.64
N GLN A 41 7.99 8.32 12.65
CA GLN A 41 7.56 8.78 13.97
C GLN A 41 8.41 8.09 15.02
N ASN A 42 9.02 8.86 15.93
CA ASN A 42 9.96 8.36 16.94
C ASN A 42 11.09 7.49 16.34
N GLY A 43 11.57 7.84 15.15
CA GLY A 43 12.66 7.11 14.46
C GLY A 43 12.23 5.83 13.72
N GLU A 44 10.93 5.48 13.72
CA GLU A 44 10.42 4.28 13.05
C GLU A 44 9.46 4.62 11.91
N PHE A 45 9.48 3.82 10.84
CA PHE A 45 8.47 3.90 9.79
C PHE A 45 7.13 3.36 10.29
N ARG A 46 6.09 4.19 10.22
CA ARG A 46 4.73 3.83 10.59
C ARG A 46 3.78 4.05 9.42
N VAL A 47 2.91 3.07 9.13
CA VAL A 47 1.81 3.23 8.18
C VAL A 47 0.79 4.21 8.78
N VAL A 48 0.49 5.28 8.06
CA VAL A 48 -0.43 6.36 8.48
C VAL A 48 -1.62 6.54 7.53
N TRP A 49 -1.61 5.85 6.39
CA TRP A 49 -2.71 5.85 5.42
C TRP A 49 -2.71 4.55 4.59
N PRO A 50 -3.88 3.98 4.22
CA PRO A 50 -5.23 4.48 4.50
C PRO A 50 -5.61 4.36 5.97
N PHE A 51 -6.55 5.18 6.43
CA PHE A 51 -6.80 5.37 7.87
C PHE A 51 -7.38 4.14 8.57
N ASP A 52 -8.03 3.25 7.83
CA ASP A 52 -8.50 1.94 8.30
C ASP A 52 -7.37 0.94 8.51
N LEU A 53 -6.21 1.16 7.89
CA LEU A 53 -5.00 0.34 8.02
C LEU A 53 -3.87 1.06 8.77
N ALA A 54 -4.09 2.30 9.19
CA ALA A 54 -3.07 3.12 9.84
C ALA A 54 -2.73 2.54 11.22
N ALA A 55 -1.44 2.30 11.46
CA ALA A 55 -0.95 1.83 12.75
C ALA A 55 -0.90 2.96 13.79
N VAL A 56 -0.77 4.21 13.31
CA VAL A 56 -0.71 5.44 14.10
C VAL A 56 -1.37 6.57 13.31
N GLU A 57 -1.77 7.64 14.00
CA GLU A 57 -2.32 8.82 13.35
C GLU A 57 -1.28 9.56 12.49
N TYR A 58 -1.73 10.18 11.40
CA TYR A 58 -0.91 11.08 10.60
C TYR A 58 -0.63 12.36 11.39
N ILE A 59 0.64 12.72 11.55
CA ILE A 59 1.05 13.94 12.26
C ILE A 59 1.25 15.08 11.26
N PHE A 60 0.58 16.22 11.52
CA PHE A 60 0.74 17.48 10.78
C PHE A 60 0.86 18.67 11.74
N PRO A 61 1.79 19.63 11.51
CA PRO A 61 2.85 19.58 10.49
C PRO A 61 3.80 18.42 10.77
N PHE A 62 4.42 17.88 9.71
CA PHE A 62 5.42 16.82 9.88
C PHE A 62 6.50 17.34 10.84
N PRO A 63 6.81 16.63 11.94
CA PRO A 63 7.81 17.09 12.89
C PRO A 63 9.12 17.31 12.12
N GLY A 64 9.68 18.50 12.26
CA GLY A 64 10.96 18.80 11.66
C GLY A 64 12.01 17.83 12.19
N TRP A 65 13.01 17.53 11.37
CA TRP A 65 14.22 16.90 11.88
C TRP A 65 14.88 17.90 12.83
N ASP A 66 14.93 17.61 14.13
CA ASP A 66 15.79 18.35 15.03
C ASP A 66 17.23 18.26 14.49
N LYS A 67 17.84 19.42 14.22
CA LYS A 67 19.17 19.52 13.64
C LYS A 67 20.27 19.21 14.64
#